data_AF-A0A822XPJ5-F1
#
_entry.id   AF-A0A822XPJ5-F1
#
_cell.length_a   1.000
_cell.length_b   1.000
_cell.length_c   1.000
_cell.angle_alpha   90.00
_cell.angle_beta   90.00
_cell.angle_gamma   90.00
#
_symmetry.space_group_name_H-M   'P 1'
#
loop_
_entity.id
_entity.type
_entity.pdbx_description
1 polymer ?
#
loop_
_entity_poly.entity_id
_entity_poly.type
_entity_poly.pdbx_seq_one_letter_code
_entity_poly.pdbx_strand_id
1 'polypeptide(L)'
;MLEAHGFPRMLALHCLEVYGSQVGEGNGSNGRACVLDERWICIHFSRVVLKGGKMKMESFMDEWMKKIPAGMSASFEMLEGEVLVERLGVETWIRAFSVSSLPSTPADHFAVLFRERQKWGWKDLQPYIRFARIPLSHFLSPRLLG
;
A
#
# COMPACT_ATOMS: atom_id res chain seq x y z
N MET A 1 -25.79 -0.41 2.10
CA MET A 1 -25.18 0.46 1.07
C MET A 1 -24.99 1.83 1.70
N LEU A 2 -23.89 2.56 1.48
CA LEU A 2 -23.54 3.79 2.23
C LEU A 2 -24.68 4.83 2.27
N GLU A 3 -25.49 4.91 1.22
CA GLU A 3 -26.70 5.75 1.16
C GLU A 3 -27.75 5.37 2.24
N ALA A 4 -27.90 4.07 2.54
CA ALA A 4 -28.79 3.59 3.59
C ALA A 4 -28.31 3.95 5.01
N HIS A 5 -27.04 4.35 5.15
CA HIS A 5 -26.48 4.88 6.39
C HIS A 5 -26.43 6.42 6.40
N GLY A 6 -27.12 7.08 5.47
CA GLY A 6 -27.26 8.55 5.43
C GLY A 6 -26.10 9.27 4.74
N PHE A 7 -25.16 8.56 4.10
CA PHE A 7 -24.10 9.21 3.34
C PHE A 7 -24.63 9.68 1.97
N PRO A 8 -24.32 10.93 1.53
CA PRO A 8 -24.68 11.40 0.21
C PRO A 8 -24.20 10.46 -0.91
N ARG A 9 -25.06 10.20 -1.89
CA ARG A 9 -24.76 9.37 -3.07
C ARG A 9 -23.45 9.74 -3.76
N MET A 10 -23.17 11.03 -3.87
CA MET A 10 -21.92 11.52 -4.48
C MET A 10 -20.68 11.04 -3.73
N LEU A 11 -20.71 10.97 -2.39
CA LEU A 11 -19.60 10.47 -1.59
C LEU A 11 -19.45 8.96 -1.75
N ALA A 12 -20.57 8.22 -1.75
CA ALA A 12 -20.54 6.78 -1.98
C ALA A 12 -19.94 6.43 -3.36
N LEU A 13 -20.33 7.17 -4.41
CA LEU A 13 -19.78 7.01 -5.76
C LEU A 13 -18.29 7.39 -5.82
N HIS A 14 -17.90 8.50 -5.20
CA HIS A 14 -16.51 8.93 -5.18
C HIS A 14 -15.61 7.91 -4.46
N CYS A 15 -16.05 7.35 -3.34
CA CYS A 15 -15.30 6.29 -2.66
C CYS A 15 -15.12 5.04 -3.53
N LEU A 16 -16.14 4.65 -4.29
CA LEU A 16 -16.06 3.52 -5.23
C LEU A 16 -15.19 3.84 -6.45
N GLU A 17 -15.12 5.10 -6.87
CA GLU A 17 -14.26 5.51 -7.97
C GLU A 17 -12.78 5.52 -7.57
N VAL A 18 -12.47 6.02 -6.37
CA VAL A 18 -11.09 6.15 -5.88
C VAL A 18 -10.54 4.84 -5.34
N TYR A 19 -11.37 4.07 -4.62
CA TYR A 19 -10.94 2.88 -3.89
C TYR A 19 -11.61 1.59 -4.37
N GLY A 20 -12.42 1.63 -5.43
CA GLY A 20 -13.09 0.45 -5.98
C GLY A 20 -12.37 -0.12 -7.20
N SER A 21 -12.49 -1.44 -7.37
CA SER A 21 -12.17 -2.17 -8.59
C SER A 21 -13.47 -2.57 -9.29
N GLN A 22 -13.52 -2.41 -10.62
CA GLN A 22 -14.65 -2.85 -11.42
C GLN A 22 -14.61 -4.38 -11.54
N VAL A 23 -15.72 -5.05 -11.22
CA VAL A 23 -15.87 -6.49 -11.49
C VAL A 23 -16.40 -6.63 -12.92
N GLY A 24 -15.68 -7.39 -13.75
CA GLY A 24 -15.93 -7.49 -15.19
C GLY A 24 -17.38 -7.83 -15.56
N GLU A 25 -17.84 -7.23 -16.66
CA GLU A 25 -19.21 -7.32 -17.19
C GLU A 25 -19.64 -8.76 -17.46
N GLY A 26 -20.57 -9.27 -16.65
CA GLY A 26 -21.49 -10.32 -17.06
C GLY A 26 -22.52 -9.71 -18.01
N ASN A 27 -22.58 -10.22 -19.24
CA ASN A 27 -23.46 -9.78 -20.31
C ASN A 27 -24.94 -9.79 -19.85
N GLY A 28 -25.48 -8.62 -19.49
CA GLY A 28 -26.91 -8.43 -19.22
C GLY A 28 -27.22 -7.58 -17.99
N SER A 29 -27.75 -6.38 -18.24
CA SER A 29 -28.40 -5.42 -17.32
C SER A 29 -27.53 -4.35 -16.62
N ASN A 30 -28.03 -3.11 -16.69
CA ASN A 30 -27.42 -1.83 -16.31
C ASN A 30 -27.02 -1.73 -14.82
N GLY A 31 -25.82 -2.19 -14.48
CA GLY A 31 -25.22 -1.86 -13.19
C GLY A 31 -23.73 -2.19 -13.17
N ARG A 32 -22.86 -1.17 -13.20
CA ARG A 32 -21.44 -1.35 -12.88
C ARG A 32 -21.33 -1.72 -11.40
N ALA A 33 -21.00 -2.98 -11.11
CA ALA A 33 -20.65 -3.41 -9.77
C ALA A 33 -19.18 -3.03 -9.50
N CYS A 34 -18.96 -2.15 -8.52
CA CYS A 34 -17.64 -1.81 -8.01
C CYS A 34 -17.46 -2.44 -6.63
N VAL A 35 -16.33 -3.11 -6.39
CA VAL A 35 -15.97 -3.68 -5.09
C VAL A 35 -14.81 -2.87 -4.53
N LEU A 36 -14.83 -2.53 -3.25
CA LEU A 36 -13.70 -1.84 -2.61
C LEU A 36 -12.45 -2.73 -2.66
N ASP A 37 -11.32 -2.14 -3.01
CA ASP A 37 -10.03 -2.81 -2.98
C ASP A 37 -9.59 -3.00 -1.52
N GLU A 38 -9.69 -4.26 -1.07
CA GLU A 38 -9.37 -4.69 0.28
C GLU A 38 -7.95 -4.31 0.70
N ARG A 39 -7.02 -4.19 -0.26
CA ARG A 39 -5.63 -3.82 0.03
C ARG A 39 -5.54 -2.44 0.68
N TRP A 40 -6.25 -1.44 0.15
CA TRP A 40 -6.19 -0.08 0.69
C TRP A 40 -6.72 -0.01 2.12
N ILE A 41 -7.76 -0.80 2.41
CA ILE A 41 -8.33 -0.91 3.76
C ILE A 41 -7.32 -1.59 4.71
N CYS A 42 -6.69 -2.67 4.25
CA CYS A 42 -5.63 -3.36 4.97
C CYS A 42 -4.45 -2.43 5.31
N ILE A 43 -3.97 -1.66 4.33
CA ILE A 43 -2.91 -0.65 4.51
C ILE A 43 -3.35 0.46 5.48
N HIS A 44 -4.59 0.93 5.37
CA HIS A 44 -5.11 1.96 6.27
C HIS A 44 -5.03 1.48 7.73
N PHE A 45 -5.56 0.29 8.02
CA PHE A 45 -5.58 -0.23 9.38
C PHE A 45 -4.19 -0.61 9.90
N SER A 46 -3.25 -1.04 9.04
CA SER A 46 -1.87 -1.28 9.48
C SER A 46 -1.19 0.01 9.94
N ARG A 47 -1.41 1.13 9.23
CA ARG A 47 -0.92 2.46 9.62
C ARG A 47 -1.54 2.93 10.93
N VAL A 48 -2.82 2.64 11.17
CA VAL A 48 -3.50 2.97 12.45
C VAL A 48 -2.86 2.20 13.61
N VAL A 49 -2.61 0.90 13.45
CA VAL A 49 -1.98 0.07 14.50
C VAL A 49 -0.54 0.51 14.76
N LEU A 50 0.24 0.74 13.70
CA LEU A 50 1.65 1.14 13.79
C LEU A 50 1.87 2.64 14.10
N LYS A 51 0.80 3.41 14.32
CA LYS A 51 0.89 4.84 14.67
C LYS A 51 1.67 5.08 15.96
N GLY A 52 1.63 4.12 16.89
CA GLY A 52 2.38 4.15 18.15
C GLY A 52 3.88 3.83 18.02
N GLY A 53 4.36 3.49 16.82
CA GLY A 53 5.73 3.09 16.57
C GLY A 53 5.88 1.60 16.25
N LYS A 54 7.07 1.05 16.48
CA LYS A 54 7.37 -0.35 16.20
C LYS A 54 6.68 -1.30 17.19
N MET A 55 6.28 -2.47 16.71
CA MET A 55 5.61 -3.51 17.50
C MET A 55 6.24 -4.88 17.22
N LYS A 56 6.04 -5.85 18.13
CA LYS A 56 6.33 -7.26 17.82
C LYS A 56 5.36 -7.75 16.74
N MET A 57 5.85 -8.59 15.83
CA MET A 57 5.07 -9.09 14.69
C MET A 57 3.77 -9.77 15.14
N GLU A 58 3.82 -10.63 16.15
CA GLU A 58 2.65 -11.33 16.68
C GLU A 58 1.60 -10.36 17.21
N SER A 59 2.01 -9.40 18.04
CA SER A 59 1.12 -8.36 18.57
C SER A 59 0.52 -7.49 17.47
N PHE A 60 1.32 -7.15 16.46
CA PHE A 60 0.84 -6.42 15.29
C PHE A 60 -0.22 -7.21 14.53
N MET A 61 0.03 -8.49 14.22
CA MET A 61 -0.93 -9.32 13.48
C MET A 61 -2.25 -9.45 14.25
N ASP A 62 -2.18 -9.69 15.56
CA ASP A 62 -3.37 -9.78 16.42
C ASP A 62 -4.20 -8.49 16.45
N GLU A 63 -3.55 -7.33 16.61
CA GLU A 63 -4.24 -6.04 16.63
C GLU A 63 -4.77 -5.65 15.26
N TRP A 64 -3.98 -5.87 14.22
CA TRP A 64 -4.33 -5.53 12.85
C TRP A 64 -5.54 -6.33 12.38
N MET A 65 -5.53 -7.65 12.57
CA MET A 65 -6.66 -8.52 12.20
C MET A 65 -7.96 -8.14 12.92
N LYS A 66 -7.89 -7.69 14.18
CA LYS A 66 -9.07 -7.20 14.93
C LYS A 66 -9.67 -5.91 14.38
N LYS A 67 -8.90 -5.13 13.62
CA LYS A 67 -9.35 -3.86 13.03
C LYS A 67 -9.91 -4.01 11.62
N ILE A 68 -9.63 -5.12 10.95
CA ILE A 68 -10.14 -5.37 9.59
C ILE A 68 -11.67 -5.56 9.65
N PRO A 69 -12.44 -4.87 8.80
CA PRO A 69 -13.89 -5.02 8.74
C PRO A 69 -14.30 -6.46 8.42
N ALA A 70 -15.42 -6.89 9.01
CA ALA A 70 -15.98 -8.21 8.75
C ALA A 70 -16.28 -8.39 7.24
N GLY A 71 -15.92 -9.56 6.70
CA GLY A 71 -16.10 -9.90 5.28
C GLY A 71 -14.93 -9.58 4.37
N MET A 72 -13.83 -9.02 4.90
CA MET A 72 -12.57 -8.82 4.17
C MET A 72 -11.49 -9.79 4.66
N SER A 73 -10.52 -10.08 3.81
CA SER A 73 -9.36 -10.92 4.16
C SER A 73 -8.07 -10.12 4.09
N ALA A 74 -7.32 -10.09 5.19
CA ALA A 74 -6.01 -9.46 5.23
C ALA A 74 -4.91 -10.51 5.11
N SER A 75 -3.97 -10.30 4.18
CA SER A 75 -2.72 -11.04 4.10
C SER A 75 -1.55 -10.08 4.29
N PHE A 76 -0.47 -10.57 4.91
CA PHE A 76 0.72 -9.74 5.14
C PHE A 76 1.32 -9.18 3.83
N GLU A 77 1.18 -9.92 2.73
CA GLU A 77 1.60 -9.50 1.37
C GLU A 77 0.93 -8.20 0.90
N MET A 78 -0.28 -7.89 1.40
CA MET A 78 -0.95 -6.62 1.11
C MET A 78 -0.18 -5.39 1.61
N LEU A 79 0.74 -5.58 2.58
CA LEU A 79 1.58 -4.55 3.19
C LEU A 79 2.96 -4.41 2.54
N GLU A 80 3.22 -5.10 1.41
CA GLU A 80 4.45 -4.89 0.64
C GLU A 80 4.63 -3.40 0.30
N GLY A 81 5.78 -2.83 0.70
CA GLY A 81 6.10 -1.42 0.50
C GLY A 81 5.46 -0.47 1.53
N GLU A 82 4.83 -0.99 2.58
CA GLU A 82 4.20 -0.17 3.62
C GLU A 82 4.80 -0.37 5.02
N VAL A 83 5.59 -1.44 5.20
CA VAL A 83 6.16 -1.83 6.50
C VAL A 83 7.57 -2.41 6.37
N LEU A 84 8.40 -2.16 7.38
CA LEU A 84 9.69 -2.84 7.54
C LEU A 84 9.63 -3.88 8.65
N VAL A 85 10.22 -5.03 8.35
CA VAL A 85 10.36 -6.17 9.26
C VAL A 85 11.82 -6.29 9.69
N GLU A 86 12.08 -6.21 10.98
CA GLU A 86 13.41 -6.26 11.57
C GLU A 86 13.51 -7.46 12.52
N ARG A 87 14.64 -8.17 12.49
CA ARG A 87 14.92 -9.26 13.43
C ARG A 87 15.87 -8.76 14.50
N LEU A 88 15.45 -8.86 15.77
CA LEU A 88 16.23 -8.48 16.94
C LEU A 88 16.38 -9.73 17.82
N GLY A 89 17.48 -10.45 17.64
CA GLY A 89 17.66 -11.77 18.25
C GLY A 89 16.64 -12.78 17.70
N VAL A 90 15.85 -13.37 18.58
CA VAL A 90 14.76 -14.30 18.23
C VAL A 90 13.45 -13.59 17.90
N GLU A 91 13.34 -12.30 18.20
CA GLU A 91 12.11 -11.55 18.01
C GLU A 91 12.05 -10.92 16.62
N THR A 92 10.84 -10.91 16.04
CA THR A 92 10.55 -10.17 14.81
C THR A 92 9.71 -8.95 15.13
N TRP A 93 10.20 -7.79 14.73
CA TRP A 93 9.58 -6.49 14.93
C TRP A 93 9.14 -5.91 13.60
N ILE A 94 8.09 -5.10 13.65
CA ILE A 94 7.50 -4.43 12.49
C ILE A 94 7.28 -2.95 12.79
N ARG A 95 7.49 -2.10 11.80
CA ARG A 95 7.18 -0.66 11.85
C ARG A 95 6.68 -0.15 10.52
N ALA A 96 5.95 0.97 10.56
CA ALA A 96 5.51 1.65 9.36
C ALA A 96 6.71 2.21 8.59
N PHE A 97 6.71 2.00 7.28
CA PHE A 97 7.67 2.58 6.35
C PHE A 97 7.07 2.50 4.94
N SER A 98 6.48 3.61 4.50
CA SER A 98 5.68 3.61 3.27
C SER A 98 6.49 4.11 2.08
N VAL A 99 6.42 3.39 0.98
CA VAL A 99 6.96 3.82 -0.31
C VAL A 99 6.39 5.16 -0.74
N SER A 100 5.11 5.41 -0.47
CA SER A 100 4.45 6.68 -0.79
C SER A 100 5.05 7.89 -0.05
N SER A 101 5.81 7.64 1.03
CA SER A 101 6.53 8.67 1.79
C SER A 101 7.99 8.83 1.37
N LEU A 102 8.48 8.03 0.41
CA LEU A 102 9.85 8.11 -0.07
C LEU A 102 10.02 9.23 -1.11
N PRO A 103 11.21 9.83 -1.19
CA PRO A 103 11.52 10.82 -2.23
C PRO A 103 11.28 10.25 -3.65
N SER A 104 10.80 11.10 -4.55
CA SER A 104 10.60 10.74 -5.96
C SER A 104 11.91 10.66 -6.75
N THR A 105 12.93 11.43 -6.35
CA THR A 105 14.26 11.41 -6.97
C THR A 105 14.97 10.08 -6.65
N PRO A 106 15.45 9.33 -7.66
CA PRO A 106 16.09 8.03 -7.41
C PRO A 106 17.25 8.08 -6.41
N ALA A 107 18.14 9.06 -6.53
CA ALA A 107 19.28 9.20 -5.64
C ALA A 107 18.86 9.35 -4.16
N ASP A 108 17.94 10.27 -3.87
CA ASP A 108 17.44 10.51 -2.51
C ASP A 108 16.61 9.33 -1.99
N HIS A 109 15.83 8.69 -2.87
CA HIS A 109 15.06 7.49 -2.57
C HIS A 109 15.99 6.38 -2.06
N PHE A 110 17.04 6.04 -2.83
CA PHE A 110 18.02 5.05 -2.42
C PHE A 110 18.78 5.48 -1.16
N ALA A 111 19.09 6.77 -1.00
CA ALA A 111 19.76 7.28 0.19
C ALA A 111 18.93 7.04 1.47
N VAL A 112 17.60 7.19 1.41
CA VAL A 112 16.72 6.85 2.53
C VAL A 112 16.71 5.34 2.77
N LEU A 113 16.51 4.51 1.74
CA LEU A 113 16.47 3.05 1.89
C LEU A 113 17.75 2.47 2.51
N PHE A 114 18.93 2.93 2.07
CA PHE A 114 20.20 2.43 2.57
C PHE A 114 20.61 3.04 3.93
N ARG A 115 20.00 4.17 4.31
CA ARG A 115 20.09 4.68 5.69
C ARG A 115 19.29 3.80 6.65
N GLU A 116 18.10 3.35 6.24
CA GLU A 116 17.27 2.47 7.06
C GLU A 116 17.88 1.07 7.23
N ARG A 117 18.46 0.52 6.16
CA ARG A 117 19.13 -0.78 6.18
C ARG A 117 20.26 -0.81 5.17
N GLN A 118 21.48 -1.06 5.63
CA GLN A 118 22.67 -1.07 4.75
C GLN A 118 22.67 -2.21 3.72
N LYS A 119 22.06 -3.36 4.05
CA LYS A 119 22.03 -4.56 3.19
C LYS A 119 20.62 -5.10 3.07
N TRP A 120 20.14 -5.29 1.85
CA TRP A 120 18.80 -5.80 1.58
C TRP A 120 18.83 -7.12 0.83
N GLY A 121 17.92 -8.03 1.21
CA GLY A 121 17.52 -9.11 0.33
C GLY A 121 16.64 -8.55 -0.80
N TRP A 122 16.73 -9.13 -2.00
CA TRP A 122 15.95 -8.67 -3.15
C TRP A 122 14.44 -8.62 -2.85
N LYS A 123 13.88 -9.65 -2.21
CA LYS A 123 12.46 -9.72 -1.86
C LYS A 123 12.01 -8.59 -0.94
N ASP A 124 12.90 -8.12 -0.04
CA ASP A 124 12.60 -7.04 0.90
C ASP A 124 12.75 -5.67 0.24
N LEU A 125 13.70 -5.51 -0.69
CA LEU A 125 13.96 -4.24 -1.38
C LEU A 125 12.98 -3.98 -2.52
N GLN A 126 12.62 -5.03 -3.27
CA GLN A 126 11.86 -4.95 -4.51
C GLN A 126 10.52 -4.19 -4.39
N PRO A 127 9.76 -4.28 -3.28
CA PRO A 127 8.56 -3.46 -3.09
C PRO A 127 8.85 -1.95 -3.08
N TYR A 128 10.02 -1.55 -2.59
CA TYR A 128 10.39 -0.14 -2.41
C TYR A 128 10.90 0.54 -3.68
N ILE A 129 11.49 -0.24 -4.58
CA ILE A 129 12.15 0.29 -5.78
C ILE A 129 11.35 0.05 -7.07
N ARG A 130 10.12 -0.47 -6.96
CA ARG A 130 9.26 -0.77 -8.13
C ARG A 130 8.84 0.49 -8.91
N PHE A 131 9.17 1.69 -8.41
CA PHE A 131 9.07 2.97 -9.10
C PHE A 131 9.86 3.06 -10.41
N ALA A 132 10.82 2.16 -10.67
CA ALA A 132 11.64 2.17 -11.88
C ALA A 132 10.92 1.77 -13.19
N ARG A 133 9.57 1.77 -13.24
CA ARG A 133 8.79 1.60 -14.49
C ARG A 133 8.26 2.93 -15.04
N ILE A 134 8.94 4.04 -14.75
CA ILE A 134 8.81 5.24 -15.58
C ILE A 134 9.38 4.87 -16.95
N PRO A 135 8.62 5.01 -18.05
CA PRO A 135 9.16 4.82 -19.39
C PRO A 135 10.41 5.69 -19.56
N LEU A 136 11.54 5.09 -19.97
CA LEU A 136 12.79 5.80 -20.29
C LEU A 136 12.59 6.94 -21.32
N SER A 137 11.44 6.99 -22.00
CA SER A 137 11.04 8.09 -22.88
C SER A 137 10.90 9.44 -22.19
N HIS A 138 10.74 9.50 -20.86
CA HIS A 138 10.76 10.76 -20.12
C HIS A 138 12.17 11.28 -19.76
N PHE A 139 13.20 10.43 -19.88
CA PHE A 139 14.60 10.80 -19.58
C PHE A 139 15.45 11.05 -20.83
N LEU A 140 14.93 10.73 -22.03
CA LEU A 140 15.54 11.13 -23.30
C LEU A 140 14.82 12.34 -23.88
N SER A 141 15.10 13.53 -23.34
CA SER A 141 14.82 14.77 -24.06
C SER A 141 15.88 14.95 -25.15
N PRO A 142 15.50 15.24 -26.42
CA PRO A 142 16.45 15.50 -27.50
C PRO A 142 17.05 16.90 -27.30
N ARG A 143 18.07 17.00 -26.47
CA ARG A 143 18.93 18.20 -26.37
C ARG A 143 20.41 17.83 -26.51
N LEU A 144 20.74 17.04 -27.53
CA LEU A 144 22.09 16.90 -28.06
C LEU A 144 22.04 16.65 -29.58
N LEU A 145 21.32 17.50 -30.30
CA LEU A 145 21.55 17.77 -31.73
C LEU A 145 21.23 19.25 -31.94
N GLY A 146 22.28 20.07 -31.94
CA GLY A 146 22.26 21.51 -32.07
C GLY A 146 23.65 22.05 -31.77
#